data_AF-A0A7C9MVN5-F1
#
_entry.id   AF-A0A7C9MVN5-F1
#
_cell.length_a   1.000
_cell.length_b   1.000
_cell.length_c   1.000
_cell.angle_alpha   90.00
_cell.angle_beta   90.00
_cell.angle_gamma   90.00
#
_symmetry.space_group_name_H-M   'P 1'
#
loop_
_entity.id
_entity.type
_entity.pdbx_description
1 polymer ?
#
loop_
_entity_poly.entity_id
_entity_poly.type
_entity_poly.pdbx_seq_one_letter_code
_entity_poly.pdbx_strand_id
1 'polypeptide(L)' 'MNKSIAPGANEPAVDVKHKFVRIRETLPSGLVCFEFAIGWPELFVDLMLPQAAFDDFCVQNQVQLLGQLGSEHVTSRVV' A
#
# COMPACT_ATOMS: atom_id res chain seq x y z
N MET A 1 15.60 -29.36 -27.11
CA MET A 1 15.92 -28.90 -25.73
C MET A 1 14.96 -27.77 -25.35
N ASN A 2 13.74 -28.14 -24.96
CA ASN A 2 12.78 -27.26 -24.32
C ASN A 2 13.18 -27.13 -22.85
N LYS A 3 13.67 -25.95 -22.43
CA LYS A 3 13.84 -25.66 -21.01
C LYS A 3 12.44 -25.53 -20.40
N SER A 4 11.95 -26.61 -19.82
CA SER A 4 10.84 -26.58 -18.87
C SER A 4 11.24 -25.67 -17.70
N ILE A 5 10.75 -24.44 -17.70
CA ILE A 5 10.72 -23.64 -16.48
C ILE A 5 9.66 -24.34 -15.61
N ALA A 6 10.11 -25.01 -14.55
CA ALA A 6 9.21 -25.34 -13.45
C ALA A 6 8.76 -24.00 -12.84
N PRO A 7 7.47 -23.78 -12.54
CA PRO A 7 7.08 -22.63 -11.74
C PRO A 7 7.78 -22.78 -10.38
N GLY A 8 8.82 -21.97 -10.18
CA GLY A 8 9.62 -21.98 -8.98
C GLY A 8 8.76 -21.52 -7.81
N ALA A 9 8.73 -22.32 -6.75
CA ALA A 9 7.94 -22.09 -5.55
C ALA A 9 8.43 -20.90 -4.70
N ASN A 10 8.49 -19.68 -5.26
CA ASN A 10 8.73 -18.46 -4.47
C ASN A 10 8.21 -17.15 -5.11
N GLU A 11 7.27 -17.19 -6.05
CA GLU A 11 6.53 -15.97 -6.40
C GLU A 11 5.60 -15.64 -5.22
N PRO A 12 5.74 -14.48 -4.55
CA PRO A 12 4.80 -14.11 -3.51
C PRO A 12 3.41 -14.10 -4.14
N ALA A 13 2.55 -15.02 -3.71
CA ALA A 13 1.19 -15.09 -4.18
C ALA A 13 0.56 -13.73 -3.91
N VAL A 14 0.07 -13.07 -4.97
CA VAL A 14 -0.62 -11.80 -4.83
C VAL A 14 -1.91 -12.00 -4.05
N ASP A 15 -1.93 -11.56 -2.79
CA ASP A 15 -3.16 -11.56 -2.01
C ASP A 15 -3.91 -10.25 -2.21
N VAL A 16 -4.87 -10.25 -3.13
CA VAL A 16 -5.70 -9.07 -3.46
C VAL A 16 -6.66 -8.67 -2.34
N LYS A 17 -6.72 -9.41 -1.22
CA LYS A 17 -7.52 -9.02 -0.05
C LYS A 17 -6.80 -7.95 0.76
N HIS A 18 -5.47 -7.90 0.67
CA HIS A 18 -4.69 -6.89 1.33
C HIS A 18 -4.77 -5.58 0.56
N LYS A 19 -5.34 -4.57 1.19
CA LYS A 19 -5.51 -3.24 0.61
C LYS A 19 -4.77 -2.24 1.49
N PHE A 20 -4.02 -1.34 0.87
CA PHE A 20 -3.16 -0.40 1.57
C PHE A 20 -3.53 1.02 1.19
N VAL A 21 -3.48 1.92 2.16
CA VAL A 21 -3.67 3.35 1.94
C VAL A 21 -2.49 4.10 2.55
N ARG A 22 -1.96 5.07 1.81
CA ARG A 22 -0.92 5.99 2.29
C ARG A 22 -1.35 7.42 2.00
N ILE A 23 -1.48 8.22 3.04
CA ILE A 23 -1.83 9.64 2.89
C ILE A 23 -0.60 10.39 2.36
N ARG A 24 -0.78 11.13 1.27
CA ARG A 24 0.25 11.96 0.66
C ARG A 24 0.19 13.38 1.20
N GLU A 25 -1.00 13.95 1.19
CA GLU A 25 -1.24 15.33 1.63
C GLU A 25 -2.69 15.48 2.09
N THR A 26 -2.91 16.41 3.01
CA THR A 26 -4.25 16.90 3.33
C THR A 26 -4.30 18.38 3.00
N LEU A 27 -5.16 18.73 2.05
CA LEU A 27 -5.33 20.10 1.60
C LEU A 27 -6.13 20.89 2.65
N PRO A 28 -5.86 22.20 2.77
CA PRO A 28 -6.61 23.08 3.68
C PRO A 28 -8.10 23.19 3.31
N SER A 29 -8.46 22.86 2.06
CA SER A 29 -9.85 22.79 1.59
C SER A 29 -10.63 21.58 2.13
N GLY A 30 -10.00 20.68 2.89
CA GLY A 30 -10.63 19.46 3.43
C GLY A 30 -10.60 18.25 2.50
N LEU A 31 -9.73 18.29 1.48
CA LEU A 31 -9.46 17.17 0.57
C LEU A 31 -8.23 16.41 1.04
N VAL A 32 -8.28 15.09 0.95
CA VAL A 32 -7.20 14.18 1.30
C VAL A 32 -6.69 13.55 0.00
N CYS A 33 -5.43 13.80 -0.33
CA CYS A 33 -4.71 13.08 -1.38
C CYS A 33 -4.03 11.86 -0.78
N PHE A 34 -4.32 10.68 -1.32
CA PHE A 34 -3.79 9.42 -0.82
C PHE A 34 -3.53 8.44 -1.96
N GLU A 35 -2.57 7.56 -1.73
CA GLU A 35 -2.24 6.44 -2.59
C GLU A 35 -2.99 5.20 -2.09
N PHE A 36 -3.63 4.48 -3.01
CA PHE A 36 -4.33 3.24 -2.72
C PHE A 36 -3.73 2.08 -3.52
N ALA A 37 -3.35 1.01 -2.81
CA ALA A 37 -2.76 -0.19 -3.40
C ALA A 37 -3.54 -1.46 -3.03
N ILE A 38 -3.55 -2.45 -3.92
CA ILE A 38 -4.21 -3.75 -3.70
C ILE A 38 -3.22 -4.88 -3.99
N GLY A 39 -3.01 -5.73 -2.99
CA GLY A 39 -2.07 -6.84 -2.98
C GLY A 39 -0.60 -6.40 -2.92
N TRP A 40 -0.22 -5.43 -3.75
CA TRP A 40 1.17 -4.99 -3.92
C TRP A 40 1.29 -3.54 -3.46
N PRO A 41 1.99 -3.25 -2.35
CA PRO A 41 2.14 -1.88 -1.86
C PRO A 41 2.90 -0.96 -2.82
N GLU A 42 3.66 -1.53 -3.75
CA GLU A 42 4.40 -0.81 -4.79
C GLU A 42 3.50 -0.38 -5.96
N LEU A 43 2.34 -1.01 -6.15
CA LEU A 43 1.39 -0.68 -7.21
C LEU A 43 0.19 0.06 -6.62
N PHE A 44 0.23 1.38 -6.75
CA PHE A 44 -0.77 2.27 -6.18
C PHE A 44 -1.39 3.21 -7.23
N VAL A 45 -2.61 3.62 -6.96
CA VAL A 45 -3.29 4.71 -7.67
C VAL A 45 -3.38 5.93 -6.77
N ASP A 46 -3.18 7.11 -7.33
CA ASP A 46 -3.36 8.38 -6.63
C ASP A 46 -4.83 8.79 -6.68
N LEU A 47 -5.41 9.06 -5.52
CA LEU A 47 -6.81 9.42 -5.34
C LEU A 47 -6.91 10.67 -4.45
N MET A 48 -7.91 11.50 -4.73
CA MET A 48 -8.23 12.66 -3.91
C MET A 48 -9.71 12.65 -3.55
N LEU A 49 -10.02 12.61 -2.26
CA LEU A 49 -11.39 12.59 -1.74
C LEU A 49 -11.55 13.57 -0.58
N PRO A 50 -12.76 14.11 -0.34
CA PRO A 50 -13.07 14.80 0.90
C PRO A 50 -12.83 13.91 2.13
N GLN A 51 -12.43 14.51 3.26
CA GLN A 51 -12.13 13.77 4.50
C GLN A 51 -13.20 12.75 4.90
N ALA A 52 -14.48 13.12 4.81
CA ALA A 52 -15.59 12.22 5.16
C ALA A 52 -15.72 11.03 4.21
N ALA A 53 -15.50 11.24 2.91
CA ALA A 53 -15.53 10.17 1.91
C ALA A 53 -14.29 9.26 2.02
N PHE A 54 -13.14 9.83 2.40
CA PHE A 54 -11.94 9.06 2.69
C PHE A 54 -12.12 8.10 3.89
N ASP A 55 -12.77 8.56 4.96
CA ASP A 55 -13.08 7.72 6.13
C ASP A 55 -14.00 6.54 5.75
N ASP A 56 -15.11 6.81 5.05
CA ASP A 56 -16.01 5.78 4.55
C ASP A 56 -15.30 4.80 3.60
N PHE A 57 -14.46 5.32 2.70
CA PHE A 57 -13.64 4.51 1.81
C PHE A 57 -12.74 3.54 2.59
N CYS A 58 -12.10 3.99 3.67
CA CYS A 58 -11.23 3.15 4.49
C CYS A 58 -12.00 2.02 5.17
N VAL A 59 -13.21 2.30 5.68
CA VAL A 59 -14.08 1.31 6.33
C VAL A 59 -14.58 0.28 5.31
N GLN A 60 -15.11 0.74 4.17
CA GLN A 60 -15.65 -0.13 3.12
C GLN A 60 -14.58 -1.03 2.52
N ASN A 61 -13.37 -0.51 2.34
CA ASN A 61 -12.29 -1.25 1.72
C ASN A 61 -11.43 -2.04 2.72
N GLN A 62 -11.65 -1.89 4.03
CA GLN A 62 -10.86 -2.56 5.08
C GLN A 62 -9.36 -2.37 4.86
N VAL A 63 -8.96 -1.14 4.55
CA VAL A 63 -7.59 -0.81 4.16
C VAL A 63 -6.68 -0.73 5.37
N GLN A 64 -5.43 -1.12 5.19
CA GLN A 64 -4.37 -0.94 6.17
C GLN A 64 -3.63 0.37 5.87
N LEU A 65 -3.58 1.27 6.85
CA LEU A 65 -2.83 2.51 6.71
C LEU A 65 -1.32 2.20 6.74
N LEU A 66 -0.63 2.53 5.65
CA LEU A 66 0.82 2.50 5.61
C LEU A 66 1.32 3.74 6.37
N GLY A 67 1.81 3.52 7.59
CA GLY A 67 2.44 4.59 8.37
C GLY A 67 3.53 5.26 7.54
N GLN A 68 3.53 6.60 7.54
CA GLN A 68 4.66 7.36 6.99
C GLN A 68 5.92 6.80 7.64
N LEU A 69 6.90 6.36 6.83
CA LEU A 69 8.15 5.79 7.33
C LEU A 69 8.75 6.70 8.39
N GLY A 70 8.56 6.30 9.64
CA GLY A 70 8.93 7.01 10.85
C GLY A 70 9.16 5.99 11.96
N SER A 71 9.84 4.90 11.61
CA SER A 71 10.45 3.95 12.54
C SER A 71 11.58 3.26 11.79
N GLU A 72 12.75 3.89 11.87
CA GLU A 72 14.09 3.40 11.53
C GLU A 72 14.21 1.87 11.49
N HIS A 73 14.37 1.30 10.30
CA HIS A 73 15.30 0.18 10.14
C HIS A 73 16.71 0.79 10.16
N VAL A 74 17.21 1.14 11.35
CA VAL A 74 18.63 1.43 11.51
C VAL A 74 19.36 0.11 11.31
N THR A 75 20.15 0.04 10.24
CA THR A 75 21.06 -1.05 9.91
C THR A 75 21.84 -1.45 11.16
N SER A 76 21.49 -2.59 11.76
CA SER A 76 22.33 -3.26 12.77
C SER A 76 23.55 -3.81 12.06
N ARG A 77 24.54 -2.94 11.87
CA ARG A 77 25.91 -3.29 11.56
C ARG A 77 26.47 -3.96 12.82
N VAL A 78 26.44 -5.29 12.84
CA VAL A 78 27.19 -6.07 13.83
C VAL A 78 28.69 -5.80 13.64
N VAL A 79 29.32 -5.61 14.78
CA VAL A 79 30.70 -5.17 15.06
C VAL A 79 31.79 -5.97 14.34
#